data_AF-A0A2Z2J264-F1
#
_entry.id   AF-A0A2Z2J264-F1
#
_cell.length_a   1.000
_cell.length_b   1.000
_cell.length_c   1.000
_cell.angle_alpha   90.00
_cell.angle_beta   90.00
_cell.angle_gamma   90.00
#
_symmetry.space_group_name_H-M   'P 1'
#
loop_
_entity.id
_entity.type
_entity.pdbx_description
1 polymer ?
#
loop_
_entity_poly.entity_id
_entity_poly.type
_entity_poly.pdbx_seq_one_letter_code
_entity_poly.pdbx_strand_id
1 'polypeptide(L)'
;MAHSEDKAAAQNETLADTRVDSFLVREGRAIRPDLHRARFGAGYPALDDAPQHGEWFPRVMVGGAVWRPAPQLRTETTLWVPPTPDPRIHPLTKGPDLALLGTLRAEAQSHGADDALLYGEDGVVHEAANAALVFFDEEGPAMGPANWVLESTTLRATVEAGLMPKPRRAEIRLAEALELQAWCASALHGWTRVTRWIVEGKIVQAAANTADPKNTKTGRINAQLWESAVDVTAR
;
A
#
# COMPACT_ATOMS: atom_id res chain seq x y z
N MET A 1 17.67 -30.68 7.05
CA MET A 1 18.03 -29.40 6.41
C MET A 1 17.72 -29.41 4.92
N ALA A 2 18.15 -30.42 4.15
CA ALA A 2 17.78 -30.53 2.71
C ALA A 2 16.25 -30.57 2.44
N HIS A 3 15.46 -31.29 3.26
CA HIS A 3 14.00 -31.41 3.05
C HIS A 3 13.18 -30.14 3.36
N SER A 4 13.72 -29.17 4.09
CA SER A 4 13.06 -27.89 4.36
C SER A 4 13.33 -26.85 3.28
N GLU A 5 14.51 -26.90 2.66
CA GLU A 5 14.90 -26.02 1.55
C GLU A 5 14.14 -26.36 0.27
N ASP A 6 13.95 -27.66 -0.04
CA ASP A 6 13.16 -28.11 -1.20
C ASP A 6 11.67 -27.75 -1.09
N LYS A 7 11.09 -27.76 0.13
CA LYS A 7 9.70 -27.32 0.35
C LYS A 7 9.51 -25.82 0.20
N ALA A 8 10.47 -25.02 0.69
CA ALA A 8 10.45 -23.57 0.51
C ALA A 8 10.65 -23.18 -0.97
N ALA A 9 11.51 -23.90 -1.69
CA ALA A 9 11.71 -23.72 -3.13
C ALA A 9 10.44 -24.06 -3.93
N ALA A 10 9.79 -25.20 -3.65
CA ALA A 10 8.55 -25.60 -4.32
C ALA A 10 7.35 -24.68 -4.00
N GLN A 11 7.24 -24.18 -2.75
CA GLN A 11 6.24 -23.16 -2.40
C GLN A 11 6.53 -21.82 -3.10
N ASN A 12 7.79 -21.43 -3.22
CA ASN A 12 8.19 -20.22 -3.97
C ASN A 12 7.92 -20.35 -5.48
N GLU A 13 8.07 -21.54 -6.08
CA GLU A 13 7.68 -21.80 -7.48
C GLU A 13 6.17 -21.78 -7.68
N THR A 14 5.39 -22.33 -6.74
CA THR A 14 3.91 -22.32 -6.79
C THR A 14 3.34 -20.89 -6.61
N LEU A 15 4.04 -20.02 -5.87
CA LEU A 15 3.67 -18.60 -5.69
C LEU A 15 4.21 -17.70 -6.81
N ALA A 16 5.19 -18.17 -7.60
CA ALA A 16 5.81 -17.36 -8.64
C ALA A 16 4.80 -16.89 -9.69
N ASP A 17 3.80 -17.72 -10.00
CA ASP A 17 2.75 -17.44 -10.98
C ASP A 17 1.62 -16.55 -10.44
N THR A 18 1.60 -16.28 -9.13
CA THR A 18 0.56 -15.44 -8.49
C THR A 18 1.03 -14.02 -8.20
N ARG A 19 2.28 -13.67 -8.52
CA ARG A 19 2.84 -12.32 -8.31
C ARG A 19 2.11 -11.28 -9.15
N VAL A 20 1.80 -10.16 -8.51
CA VAL A 20 1.13 -9.03 -9.15
C VAL A 20 1.76 -7.72 -8.66
N ASP A 21 1.87 -6.73 -9.55
CA ASP A 21 2.06 -5.34 -9.15
C ASP A 21 1.07 -4.40 -9.85
N SER A 22 0.85 -3.22 -9.27
CA SER A 22 0.02 -2.16 -9.83
C SER A 22 0.45 -0.81 -9.26
N PHE A 23 0.51 0.19 -10.13
CA PHE A 23 0.90 1.57 -9.81
C PHE A 23 0.29 2.54 -10.81
N LEU A 24 0.16 3.80 -10.43
CA LEU A 24 -0.37 4.83 -11.31
C LEU A 24 0.65 5.19 -12.39
N VAL A 25 0.18 5.20 -13.63
CA VAL A 25 0.90 5.71 -14.80
C VAL A 25 0.13 6.91 -15.33
N ARG A 26 0.80 8.05 -15.50
CA ARG A 26 0.21 9.28 -16.06
C ARG A 26 1.10 9.73 -17.22
N GLU A 27 0.50 9.86 -18.40
CA GLU A 27 1.22 10.28 -19.62
C GLU A 27 2.51 9.47 -19.84
N GLY A 28 2.39 8.13 -19.79
CA GLY A 28 3.53 7.20 -19.94
C GLY A 28 4.54 7.17 -18.79
N ARG A 29 4.34 7.98 -17.73
CA ARG A 29 5.29 8.11 -16.62
C ARG A 29 4.76 7.52 -15.32
N ALA A 30 5.67 6.98 -14.51
CA ALA A 30 5.40 6.41 -13.19
C ALA A 30 6.41 6.90 -12.16
N ILE A 31 5.98 6.99 -10.90
CA ILE A 31 6.89 7.22 -9.78
C ILE A 31 7.63 5.91 -9.51
N ARG A 32 8.97 5.94 -9.62
CA ARG A 32 9.87 4.83 -9.25
C ARG A 32 9.42 3.43 -9.75
N PRO A 33 9.22 3.24 -11.07
CA PRO A 33 8.89 1.92 -11.64
C PRO A 33 9.97 0.86 -11.36
N ASP A 34 11.22 1.28 -11.10
CA ASP A 34 12.31 0.43 -10.65
C ASP A 34 12.00 -0.29 -9.32
N LEU A 35 11.33 0.38 -8.38
CA LEU A 35 10.96 -0.20 -7.09
C LEU A 35 9.87 -1.27 -7.25
N HIS A 36 8.95 -1.09 -8.20
CA HIS A 36 7.93 -2.08 -8.53
C HIS A 36 8.56 -3.32 -9.18
N ARG A 37 9.49 -3.11 -10.13
CA ARG A 37 10.29 -4.18 -10.74
C ARG A 37 11.07 -4.96 -9.68
N ALA A 38 11.75 -4.26 -8.78
CA ALA A 38 12.53 -4.87 -7.70
C ALA A 38 11.66 -5.70 -6.75
N ARG A 39 10.49 -5.17 -6.33
CA ARG A 39 9.56 -5.88 -5.44
C ARG A 39 8.94 -7.11 -6.10
N PHE A 40 8.58 -7.02 -7.38
CA PHE A 40 8.03 -8.16 -8.12
C PHE A 40 9.11 -9.24 -8.34
N GLY A 41 10.33 -8.83 -8.65
CA GLY A 41 11.47 -9.73 -8.84
C GLY A 41 11.38 -10.51 -10.16
N ALA A 42 11.70 -11.81 -10.09
CA ALA A 42 11.78 -12.66 -11.27
C ALA A 42 10.46 -12.70 -12.05
N GLY A 43 10.53 -12.62 -13.38
CA GLY A 43 9.35 -12.66 -14.25
C GLY A 43 8.63 -11.33 -14.41
N TYR A 44 9.15 -10.22 -13.88
CA TYR A 44 8.59 -8.89 -14.19
C TYR A 44 8.73 -8.62 -15.70
N PRO A 45 7.62 -8.36 -16.42
CA PRO A 45 7.64 -8.25 -17.87
C PRO A 45 8.24 -6.90 -18.31
N ALA A 46 8.63 -6.83 -19.58
CA ALA A 46 8.78 -5.54 -20.25
C ALA A 46 7.40 -4.87 -20.35
N LEU A 47 7.35 -3.55 -20.25
CA LEU A 47 6.12 -2.75 -20.33
C LEU A 47 6.11 -1.91 -21.61
N ASP A 48 6.71 -2.43 -22.69
CA ASP A 48 6.94 -1.72 -23.94
C ASP A 48 5.62 -1.36 -24.67
N ASP A 49 4.50 -1.98 -24.26
CA ASP A 49 3.14 -1.69 -24.72
C ASP A 49 2.41 -0.60 -23.90
N ALA A 50 3.12 0.10 -23.01
CA ALA A 50 2.54 1.12 -22.15
C ALA A 50 1.88 2.26 -22.95
N PRO A 51 0.61 2.61 -22.63
CA PRO A 51 -0.03 3.78 -23.18
C PRO A 51 0.73 5.07 -22.85
N GLN A 52 0.95 5.89 -23.88
CA GLN A 52 1.70 7.14 -23.76
C GLN A 52 0.86 8.31 -23.23
N HIS A 53 -0.47 8.18 -23.25
CA HIS A 53 -1.40 9.24 -22.88
C HIS A 53 -2.48 8.76 -21.92
N GLY A 54 -2.96 9.66 -21.06
CA GLY A 54 -3.98 9.40 -20.07
C GLY A 54 -3.45 8.81 -18.75
N GLU A 55 -4.38 8.38 -17.91
CA GLU A 55 -4.08 7.82 -16.59
C GLU A 55 -4.47 6.32 -16.54
N TRP A 56 -3.50 5.51 -16.16
CA TRP A 56 -3.60 4.05 -16.20
C TRP A 56 -3.16 3.42 -14.88
N PHE A 57 -3.76 2.29 -14.55
CA PHE A 57 -3.44 1.48 -13.39
C PHE A 57 -3.21 0.02 -13.81
N PRO A 58 -2.04 -0.28 -14.42
CA PRO A 58 -1.72 -1.61 -14.92
C PRO A 58 -1.84 -2.66 -13.82
N ARG A 59 -2.34 -3.83 -14.21
CA ARG A 59 -2.10 -5.07 -13.46
C ARG A 59 -0.93 -5.78 -14.11
N VAL A 60 0.25 -5.66 -13.53
CA VAL A 60 1.47 -6.34 -13.98
C VAL A 60 1.48 -7.75 -13.40
N MET A 61 1.70 -8.74 -14.24
CA MET A 61 1.71 -10.18 -13.92
C MET A 61 2.90 -10.82 -14.61
N VAL A 62 3.16 -12.10 -14.31
CA VAL A 62 4.16 -12.86 -15.06
C VAL A 62 3.74 -12.91 -16.53
N GLY A 63 4.65 -12.54 -17.42
CA GLY A 63 4.43 -12.59 -18.88
C GLY A 63 3.71 -11.38 -19.49
N GLY A 64 3.24 -10.40 -18.72
CA GLY A 64 2.67 -9.17 -19.30
C GLY A 64 1.92 -8.26 -18.33
N ALA A 65 1.30 -7.22 -18.87
CA ALA A 65 0.48 -6.29 -18.11
C ALA A 65 -0.90 -6.10 -18.76
N VAL A 66 -1.92 -5.94 -17.93
CA VAL A 66 -3.25 -5.51 -18.39
C VAL A 66 -3.42 -4.03 -18.02
N TRP A 67 -3.45 -3.18 -19.04
CA TRP A 67 -3.64 -1.74 -18.91
C TRP A 67 -5.13 -1.42 -18.70
N ARG A 68 -5.44 -0.84 -17.54
CA ARG A 68 -6.80 -0.42 -17.15
C ARG A 68 -6.80 1.08 -16.88
N PRO A 69 -7.88 1.81 -17.19
CA PRO A 69 -8.01 3.20 -16.75
C PRO A 69 -7.79 3.32 -15.24
N ALA A 70 -7.08 4.36 -14.82
CA ALA A 70 -6.94 4.65 -13.41
C ALA A 70 -8.33 4.98 -12.82
N PRO A 71 -8.70 4.40 -11.67
CA PRO A 71 -9.89 4.83 -10.95
C PRO A 71 -9.72 6.27 -10.44
N GLN A 72 -10.82 6.90 -10.05
CA GLN A 72 -10.79 8.23 -9.46
C GLN A 72 -9.81 8.28 -8.27
N LEU A 73 -8.89 9.23 -8.31
CA LEU A 73 -7.92 9.44 -7.24
C LEU A 73 -8.59 10.14 -6.06
N ARG A 74 -8.09 9.83 -4.87
CA ARG A 74 -8.52 10.43 -3.61
C ARG A 74 -7.33 11.03 -2.89
N THR A 75 -7.59 12.04 -2.08
CA THR A 75 -6.60 12.72 -1.23
C THR A 75 -6.76 12.37 0.26
N GLU A 76 -7.83 11.64 0.57
CA GLU A 76 -8.23 11.21 1.91
C GLU A 76 -8.67 9.76 1.88
N THR A 77 -8.59 9.13 3.03
CA THR A 77 -8.91 7.73 3.27
C THR A 77 -9.84 7.59 4.46
N THR A 78 -10.94 6.88 4.27
CA THR A 78 -11.71 6.27 5.34
C THR A 78 -11.34 4.80 5.44
N LEU A 79 -10.94 4.32 6.62
CA LEU A 79 -10.61 2.91 6.85
C LEU A 79 -11.75 2.21 7.60
N TRP A 80 -12.20 1.06 7.10
CA TRP A 80 -13.07 0.17 7.85
C TRP A 80 -12.22 -0.77 8.70
N VAL A 81 -12.64 -0.98 9.95
CA VAL A 81 -12.05 -1.98 10.85
C VAL A 81 -12.94 -3.23 10.79
N PRO A 82 -12.48 -4.32 10.13
CA PRO A 82 -13.23 -5.56 10.08
C PRO A 82 -13.43 -6.16 11.48
N PRO A 83 -14.47 -7.00 11.68
CA PRO A 83 -14.66 -7.71 12.94
C PRO A 83 -13.67 -8.88 13.12
N THR A 84 -12.98 -9.28 12.04
CA THR A 84 -12.04 -10.40 12.01
C THR A 84 -10.61 -9.92 11.81
N PRO A 85 -9.62 -10.58 12.44
CA PRO A 85 -8.20 -10.33 12.20
C PRO A 85 -7.77 -10.54 10.73
N ASP A 86 -6.57 -10.07 10.42
CA ASP A 86 -5.88 -10.16 9.13
C ASP A 86 -5.86 -11.62 8.63
N PRO A 87 -6.62 -11.96 7.56
CA PRO A 87 -6.76 -13.33 7.09
C PRO A 87 -5.65 -13.75 6.10
N ARG A 88 -4.65 -12.88 5.84
CA ARG A 88 -3.61 -13.15 4.85
C ARG A 88 -2.70 -14.32 5.24
N ILE A 89 -2.25 -15.05 4.22
CA ILE A 89 -1.28 -16.15 4.35
C ILE A 89 0.12 -15.68 3.92
N HIS A 90 0.20 -14.74 2.97
CA HIS A 90 1.43 -14.24 2.37
C HIS A 90 1.54 -12.71 2.50
N PRO A 91 1.59 -12.16 3.74
CA PRO A 91 1.53 -10.71 3.97
C PRO A 91 2.72 -9.94 3.36
N LEU A 92 3.85 -10.60 3.15
CA LEU A 92 5.08 -9.99 2.63
C LEU A 92 5.25 -10.11 1.11
N THR A 93 4.35 -10.81 0.43
CA THR A 93 4.43 -11.03 -1.02
C THR A 93 3.19 -10.45 -1.69
N LYS A 94 3.40 -9.53 -2.64
CA LYS A 94 2.29 -8.93 -3.38
C LYS A 94 1.77 -9.90 -4.45
N GLY A 95 0.52 -10.34 -4.32
CA GLY A 95 -0.14 -11.17 -5.33
C GLY A 95 -0.94 -12.36 -4.79
N PRO A 96 -0.34 -13.27 -4.00
CA PRO A 96 -1.01 -14.49 -3.55
C PRO A 96 -2.37 -14.24 -2.86
N ASP A 97 -2.44 -13.25 -1.97
CA ASP A 97 -3.66 -12.88 -1.24
C ASP A 97 -4.53 -11.84 -1.97
N LEU A 98 -4.29 -11.56 -3.26
CA LEU A 98 -4.95 -10.45 -3.96
C LEU A 98 -6.47 -10.61 -4.05
N ALA A 99 -6.98 -11.83 -4.21
CA ALA A 99 -8.42 -12.09 -4.24
C ALA A 99 -9.06 -11.79 -2.87
N LEU A 100 -8.42 -12.24 -1.79
CA LEU A 100 -8.83 -11.99 -0.41
C LEU A 100 -8.86 -10.48 -0.09
N LEU A 101 -7.80 -9.76 -0.45
CA LEU A 101 -7.72 -8.31 -0.27
C LEU A 101 -8.74 -7.56 -1.14
N GLY A 102 -9.09 -8.10 -2.30
CA GLY A 102 -10.18 -7.62 -3.13
C GLY A 102 -11.54 -7.72 -2.44
N THR A 103 -11.83 -8.86 -1.79
CA THR A 103 -13.05 -9.06 -0.99
C THR A 103 -13.11 -8.06 0.18
N LEU A 104 -12.03 -7.94 0.96
CA LEU A 104 -11.98 -7.00 2.10
C LEU A 104 -12.21 -5.55 1.66
N ARG A 105 -11.67 -5.14 0.50
CA ARG A 105 -11.92 -3.81 -0.07
C ARG A 105 -13.38 -3.63 -0.46
N ALA A 106 -14.02 -4.62 -1.07
CA ALA A 106 -15.43 -4.55 -1.43
C ALA A 106 -16.33 -4.47 -0.20
N GLU A 107 -16.00 -5.20 0.86
CA GLU A 107 -16.68 -5.12 2.16
C GLU A 107 -16.52 -3.73 2.79
N ALA A 108 -15.29 -3.19 2.83
CA ALA A 108 -15.04 -1.83 3.29
C ALA A 108 -15.90 -0.80 2.54
N GLN A 109 -15.99 -0.92 1.21
CA GLN A 109 -16.84 -0.08 0.37
C GLN A 109 -18.34 -0.22 0.70
N SER A 110 -18.81 -1.43 0.99
CA SER A 110 -20.19 -1.66 1.43
C SER A 110 -20.51 -0.99 2.78
N HIS A 111 -19.50 -0.77 3.62
CA HIS A 111 -19.60 -0.02 4.87
C HIS A 111 -19.39 1.49 4.69
N GLY A 112 -19.10 1.97 3.47
CA GLY A 112 -18.82 3.39 3.20
C GLY A 112 -17.38 3.83 3.47
N ALA A 113 -16.45 2.88 3.60
CA ALA A 113 -15.02 3.13 3.67
C ALA A 113 -14.34 2.91 2.30
N ASP A 114 -13.09 3.35 2.19
CA ASP A 114 -12.33 3.21 0.94
C ASP A 114 -11.42 1.97 0.90
N ASP A 115 -11.01 1.50 2.08
CA ASP A 115 -10.13 0.35 2.27
C ASP A 115 -10.34 -0.26 3.65
N ALA A 116 -9.85 -1.48 3.86
CA ALA A 116 -9.93 -2.19 5.13
C ALA A 116 -8.61 -2.06 5.92
N LEU A 117 -8.70 -1.95 7.24
CA LEU A 117 -7.59 -2.12 8.17
C LEU A 117 -7.25 -3.62 8.31
N LEU A 118 -5.96 -3.94 8.37
CA LEU A 118 -5.47 -5.26 8.73
C LEU A 118 -4.78 -5.21 10.10
N TYR A 119 -5.12 -6.16 10.97
CA TYR A 119 -4.59 -6.25 12.33
C TYR A 119 -4.53 -7.72 12.79
N GLY A 120 -3.59 -8.08 13.64
CA GLY A 120 -3.41 -9.45 14.14
C GLY A 120 -4.44 -9.87 15.19
N GLU A 121 -4.46 -11.16 15.54
CA GLU A 121 -5.29 -11.69 16.64
C GLU A 121 -4.98 -11.04 18.01
N ASP A 122 -3.75 -10.56 18.17
CA ASP A 122 -3.26 -9.80 19.32
C ASP A 122 -3.71 -8.34 19.34
N GLY A 123 -4.46 -7.91 18.31
CA GLY A 123 -4.95 -6.54 18.15
C GLY A 123 -3.89 -5.55 17.67
N VAL A 124 -2.71 -6.02 17.23
CA VAL A 124 -1.66 -5.16 16.67
C VAL A 124 -1.98 -4.83 15.22
N VAL A 125 -1.92 -3.55 14.86
CA VAL A 125 -2.18 -3.09 13.49
C VAL A 125 -0.99 -3.41 12.58
N HIS A 126 -1.30 -3.90 11.38
CA HIS A 126 -0.34 -4.20 10.33
C HIS A 126 -0.27 -3.07 9.30
N GLU A 127 -1.22 -3.04 8.37
CA GLU A 127 -1.34 -2.07 7.28
C GLU A 127 -2.81 -1.98 6.80
N ALA A 128 -3.10 -1.24 5.73
CA ALA A 128 -4.39 -1.32 5.06
C ALA A 128 -4.35 -2.37 3.94
N ALA A 129 -5.51 -2.91 3.55
CA ALA A 129 -5.58 -4.00 2.58
C ALA A 129 -4.91 -3.68 1.22
N ASN A 130 -4.88 -2.40 0.81
CA ASN A 130 -4.26 -1.97 -0.45
C ASN A 130 -3.26 -0.82 -0.29
N ALA A 131 -2.82 -0.50 0.93
CA ALA A 131 -1.88 0.58 1.20
C ALA A 131 -1.06 0.33 2.47
N ALA A 132 0.19 0.81 2.49
CA ALA A 132 0.92 0.89 3.75
C ALA A 132 0.25 1.92 4.67
N LEU A 133 0.26 1.67 5.97
CA LEU A 133 -0.30 2.55 7.00
C LEU A 133 0.82 3.07 7.90
N VAL A 134 0.93 4.39 8.01
CA VAL A 134 1.93 5.06 8.84
C VAL A 134 1.21 5.94 9.84
N PHE A 135 1.50 5.71 11.12
CA PHE A 135 1.02 6.48 12.26
C PHE A 135 2.06 7.53 12.64
N PHE A 136 1.60 8.59 13.30
CA PHE A 136 2.46 9.67 13.80
C PHE A 136 2.18 9.88 15.27
N ASP A 137 3.21 9.68 16.08
CA ASP A 137 3.24 9.93 17.51
C ASP A 137 4.35 10.93 17.87
N GLU A 138 4.63 11.09 19.15
CA GLU A 138 5.64 12.03 19.67
C GLU A 138 7.08 11.71 19.21
N GLU A 139 7.39 10.45 18.91
CA GLU A 139 8.70 10.02 18.42
C GLU A 139 8.83 10.16 16.90
N GLY A 140 7.71 10.38 16.19
CA GLY A 140 7.65 10.57 14.74
C GLY A 140 6.85 9.48 14.02
N PRO A 141 7.16 9.19 12.74
CA PRO A 141 6.39 8.19 12.00
C PRO A 141 6.70 6.77 12.48
N ALA A 142 5.64 6.01 12.71
CA ALA A 142 5.67 4.60 13.10
C ALA A 142 4.78 3.77 12.16
N MET A 143 5.09 2.49 12.03
CA MET A 143 4.28 1.54 11.26
C MET A 143 4.34 0.15 11.88
N GLY A 144 3.40 -0.71 11.48
CA GLY A 144 3.27 -2.06 12.02
C GLY A 144 4.52 -2.93 11.86
N PRO A 145 4.58 -4.08 12.56
CA PRO A 145 5.73 -4.98 12.57
C PRO A 145 6.16 -5.45 11.17
N ALA A 146 7.47 -5.61 10.96
CA ALA A 146 8.03 -5.88 9.64
C ALA A 146 7.60 -7.23 9.03
N ASN A 147 7.23 -8.20 9.85
CA ASN A 147 6.78 -9.54 9.44
C ASN A 147 5.35 -9.58 8.89
N TRP A 148 4.60 -8.49 8.99
CA TRP A 148 3.20 -8.41 8.54
C TRP A 148 2.90 -7.28 7.53
N VAL A 149 3.91 -6.49 7.19
CA VAL A 149 3.72 -5.30 6.36
C VAL A 149 4.51 -5.43 5.06
N LEU A 150 3.81 -5.36 3.94
CA LEU A 150 4.41 -5.37 2.62
C LEU A 150 5.35 -4.17 2.43
N GLU A 151 6.47 -4.38 1.72
CA GLU A 151 7.35 -3.27 1.34
C GLU A 151 6.63 -2.33 0.35
N SER A 152 6.24 -1.16 0.84
CA SER A 152 5.58 -0.13 0.03
C SER A 152 6.60 0.65 -0.80
N THR A 153 6.43 0.59 -2.12
CA THR A 153 7.23 1.35 -3.08
C THR A 153 7.03 2.86 -2.92
N THR A 154 5.81 3.30 -2.61
CA THR A 154 5.50 4.71 -2.34
C THR A 154 6.20 5.22 -1.08
N LEU A 155 6.16 4.45 0.01
CA LEU A 155 6.87 4.81 1.24
C LEU A 155 8.39 4.83 1.00
N ARG A 156 8.93 3.80 0.35
CA ARG A 156 10.35 3.72 0.03
C ARG A 156 10.82 4.89 -0.84
N ALA A 157 10.09 5.22 -1.91
CA ALA A 157 10.38 6.37 -2.75
C ALA A 157 10.38 7.69 -1.95
N THR A 158 9.45 7.84 -1.00
CA THR A 158 9.34 9.03 -0.16
C THR A 158 10.53 9.19 0.78
N VAL A 159 10.97 8.08 1.40
CA VAL A 159 12.13 8.06 2.31
C VAL A 159 13.42 8.29 1.54
N GLU A 160 13.62 7.61 0.40
CA GLU A 160 14.81 7.77 -0.45
C GLU A 160 14.92 9.18 -1.03
N ALA A 161 13.80 9.87 -1.27
CA ALA A 161 13.77 11.27 -1.67
C ALA A 161 13.97 12.28 -0.52
N GLY A 162 14.09 11.82 0.73
CA GLY A 162 14.28 12.68 1.90
C GLY A 162 13.02 13.46 2.32
N LEU A 163 11.84 13.06 1.85
CA LEU A 163 10.57 13.76 2.09
C LEU A 163 9.90 13.36 3.42
N MET A 164 10.33 12.24 3.99
CA MET A 164 9.90 11.72 5.29
C MET A 164 11.02 10.87 5.90
N PRO A 165 11.26 10.90 7.22
CA PRO A 165 12.15 9.94 7.84
C PRO A 165 11.58 8.51 7.71
N LYS A 166 12.46 7.51 7.72
CA LYS A 166 12.04 6.10 7.71
C LYS A 166 11.16 5.83 8.94
N PRO A 167 9.93 5.31 8.77
CA PRO A 167 9.09 4.98 9.91
C PRO A 167 9.72 3.91 10.80
N ARG A 168 9.63 4.10 12.11
CA ARG A 168 10.02 3.08 13.10
C ARG A 168 9.03 1.92 13.04
N ARG A 169 9.48 0.72 13.43
CA ARG A 169 8.58 -0.44 13.62
C ARG A 169 8.05 -0.41 15.03
N ALA A 170 6.75 -0.57 15.19
CA ALA A 170 6.07 -0.52 16.47
C ALA A 170 4.89 -1.51 16.52
N GLU A 171 4.63 -2.04 17.71
CA GLU A 171 3.39 -2.76 18.00
C GLU A 171 2.33 -1.75 18.42
N ILE A 172 1.56 -1.27 17.44
CA ILE A 172 0.51 -0.28 17.67
C ILE A 172 -0.81 -1.03 17.84
N ARG A 173 -1.40 -0.96 19.02
CA ARG A 173 -2.69 -1.63 19.30
C ARG A 173 -3.82 -0.88 18.59
N LEU A 174 -4.88 -1.58 18.20
CA LEU A 174 -6.03 -0.97 17.52
C LEU A 174 -6.60 0.25 18.27
N ALA A 175 -6.75 0.17 19.59
CA ALA A 175 -7.25 1.30 20.40
C ALA A 175 -6.32 2.53 20.33
N GLU A 176 -5.01 2.32 20.31
CA GLU A 176 -4.02 3.38 20.15
C GLU A 176 -4.05 3.95 18.73
N ALA A 177 -4.15 3.08 17.72
CA ALA A 177 -4.21 3.49 16.31
C ALA A 177 -5.34 4.47 16.00
N LEU A 178 -6.49 4.34 16.67
CA LEU A 178 -7.64 5.25 16.51
C LEU A 178 -7.37 6.66 17.06
N GLU A 179 -6.47 6.79 18.03
CA GLU A 179 -6.08 8.05 18.68
C GLU A 179 -4.85 8.71 18.03
N LEU A 180 -4.18 8.02 17.10
CA LEU A 180 -3.02 8.54 16.37
C LEU A 180 -3.42 9.13 15.02
N GLN A 181 -2.69 10.16 14.61
CA GLN A 181 -2.75 10.58 13.22
C GLN A 181 -2.20 9.45 12.35
N ALA A 182 -2.89 9.13 11.24
CA ALA A 182 -2.43 8.10 10.30
C ALA A 182 -2.55 8.53 8.84
N TRP A 183 -1.60 8.12 8.00
CA TRP A 183 -1.64 8.26 6.55
C TRP A 183 -1.50 6.91 5.85
N CYS A 184 -2.20 6.75 4.73
CA CYS A 184 -2.03 5.62 3.83
C CYS A 184 -1.12 5.99 2.65
N ALA A 185 -0.18 5.10 2.30
CA ALA A 185 0.67 5.20 1.13
C ALA A 185 0.38 4.08 0.12
N SER A 186 -0.09 4.45 -1.07
CA SER A 186 -0.34 3.52 -2.17
C SER A 186 0.24 4.04 -3.49
N ALA A 187 0.65 3.15 -4.38
CA ALA A 187 1.18 3.54 -5.68
C ALA A 187 0.10 4.06 -6.64
N LEU A 188 -1.19 3.93 -6.29
CA LEU A 188 -2.31 4.52 -7.01
C LEU A 188 -2.58 5.96 -6.55
N HIS A 189 -2.83 6.15 -5.26
CA HIS A 189 -3.30 7.43 -4.71
C HIS A 189 -2.15 8.31 -4.18
N GLY A 190 -0.93 7.80 -4.12
CA GLY A 190 0.15 8.40 -3.35
C GLY A 190 -0.15 8.33 -1.85
N TRP A 191 0.19 9.40 -1.15
CA TRP A 191 -0.13 9.64 0.25
C TRP A 191 -1.52 10.23 0.41
N THR A 192 -2.32 9.60 1.26
CA THR A 192 -3.67 10.03 1.63
C THR A 192 -3.79 10.04 3.14
N ARG A 193 -4.57 10.97 3.67
CA ARG A 193 -4.77 11.08 5.11
C ARG A 193 -5.87 10.13 5.53
N VAL A 194 -5.70 9.40 6.63
CA VAL A 194 -6.85 8.75 7.26
C VAL A 194 -7.64 9.84 7.97
N THR A 195 -8.89 10.09 7.53
CA THR A 195 -9.75 11.13 8.13
C THR A 195 -10.89 10.53 8.95
N ARG A 196 -11.25 9.28 8.68
CA ARG A 196 -12.31 8.56 9.38
C ARG A 196 -11.97 7.08 9.52
N TRP A 197 -12.48 6.49 10.58
CA TRP A 197 -12.52 5.05 10.79
C TRP A 197 -13.99 4.61 10.84
N ILE A 198 -14.29 3.41 10.34
CA ILE A 198 -15.59 2.76 10.52
C ILE A 198 -15.37 1.54 11.40
N VAL A 199 -15.82 1.62 12.65
CA VAL A 199 -15.62 0.58 13.66
C VAL A 199 -17.00 0.13 14.13
N GLU A 200 -17.32 -1.16 13.97
CA GLU A 200 -18.64 -1.72 14.35
C GLU A 200 -19.82 -0.91 13.78
N GLY A 201 -19.69 -0.45 12.53
CA GLY A 201 -20.70 0.36 11.85
C GLY A 201 -20.79 1.83 12.29
N LYS A 202 -19.92 2.28 13.21
CA LYS A 202 -19.87 3.66 13.68
C LYS A 202 -18.70 4.40 13.06
N ILE A 203 -18.93 5.66 12.70
CA ILE A 203 -17.87 6.56 12.23
C ILE A 203 -17.13 7.13 13.44
N VAL A 204 -15.82 6.92 13.49
CA VAL A 204 -14.88 7.56 14.42
C VAL A 204 -14.04 8.55 13.62
N GLN A 205 -13.94 9.80 14.06
CA GLN A 205 -13.05 10.76 13.41
C GLN A 205 -11.61 10.40 13.71
N ALA A 206 -10.74 10.44 12.70
CA ALA A 206 -9.32 10.22 12.93
C ALA A 206 -8.72 11.41 13.70
N ALA A 207 -7.66 11.14 14.46
CA ALA A 207 -6.98 12.17 15.24
C ALA A 207 -6.47 13.32 14.35
N ALA A 208 -6.64 14.55 14.86
CA ALA A 208 -6.30 15.75 14.12
C ALA A 208 -4.78 15.91 13.96
N ASN A 209 -4.37 16.42 12.80
CA ASN A 209 -2.99 16.83 12.58
C ASN A 209 -2.73 18.21 13.20
N THR A 210 -2.22 18.25 14.43
CA THR A 210 -1.87 19.53 15.06
C THR A 210 -0.64 20.19 14.43
N ALA A 211 0.25 19.41 13.80
CA ALA A 211 1.51 19.89 13.22
C ALA A 211 1.38 20.41 11.76
N ASP A 212 0.32 20.05 11.04
CA ASP A 212 -0.02 20.62 9.73
C ASP A 212 -1.54 20.84 9.62
N PRO A 213 -2.06 21.94 10.22
CA PRO A 213 -3.50 22.20 10.33
C PRO A 213 -4.20 22.40 8.98
N LYS A 214 -3.46 22.87 7.97
CA LYS A 214 -3.95 23.02 6.59
C LYS A 214 -3.92 21.71 5.80
N ASN A 215 -3.31 20.67 6.38
CA ASN A 215 -3.16 19.33 5.86
C ASN A 215 -2.66 19.26 4.41
N THR A 216 -1.62 20.03 4.16
CA THR A 216 -1.00 20.18 2.85
C THR A 216 0.16 19.23 2.62
N LYS A 217 0.67 18.58 3.67
CA LYS A 217 1.92 17.81 3.62
C LYS A 217 1.81 16.58 2.71
N THR A 218 0.71 15.82 2.76
CA THR A 218 0.51 14.68 1.84
C THR A 218 0.45 15.14 0.38
N GLY A 219 -0.26 16.23 0.09
CA GLY A 219 -0.34 16.82 -1.24
C GLY A 219 1.02 17.31 -1.76
N ARG A 220 1.82 17.97 -0.91
CA ARG A 220 3.18 18.42 -1.27
C ARG A 220 4.12 17.25 -1.55
N ILE A 221 4.09 16.21 -0.72
CA ILE A 221 4.88 14.99 -0.94
C ILE A 221 4.46 14.33 -2.26
N ASN A 222 3.16 14.20 -2.52
CA ASN A 222 2.67 13.63 -3.78
C ASN A 222 3.14 14.42 -5.00
N ALA A 223 3.07 15.75 -4.96
CA ALA A 223 3.55 16.61 -6.04
C ALA A 223 5.04 16.40 -6.31
N GLN A 224 5.87 16.42 -5.26
CA GLN A 224 7.32 16.22 -5.38
C GLN A 224 7.70 14.83 -5.90
N LEU A 225 6.98 13.78 -5.49
CA LEU A 225 7.18 12.44 -6.06
C LEU A 225 6.87 12.44 -7.57
N TRP A 226 5.79 13.09 -8.00
CA TRP A 226 5.41 13.19 -9.41
C TRP A 226 6.39 14.03 -10.25
N GLU A 227 7.04 15.05 -9.67
CA GLU A 227 8.13 15.78 -10.34
C GLU A 227 9.28 14.84 -10.73
N SER A 228 9.53 13.81 -9.92
CA SER A 228 10.55 12.78 -10.17
C SER A 228 10.09 11.60 -11.03
N ALA A 229 8.83 11.57 -11.50
CA ALA A 229 8.32 10.44 -12.26
C ALA A 229 9.13 10.23 -13.55
N VAL A 230 9.40 8.99 -13.91
CA VAL A 230 10.18 8.64 -15.12
C VAL A 230 9.29 7.86 -16.08
N ASP A 231 9.77 7.69 -17.31
CA ASP A 231 9.12 6.79 -18.27
C ASP A 231 8.92 5.40 -17.64
N VAL A 232 7.73 4.83 -17.75
CA VAL A 232 7.39 3.54 -17.14
C VAL A 232 8.21 2.38 -17.71
N THR A 233 8.75 2.54 -18.92
CA THR A 233 9.62 1.57 -19.60
C THR A 233 11.09 1.67 -19.17
N ALA A 234 11.46 2.70 -18.39
CA ALA A 234 12.82 2.90 -17.92
C ALA A 234 13.33 1.67 -17.16
N ARG A 235 14.57 1.27 -17.50
CA ARG A 235 15.26 0.10 -16.93
C ARG A 235 16.33 0.53 -15.95
#